data_AF-G3BDX7-F1
#
_entry.id   AF-G3BDX7-F1
#
_cell.length_a   1.000
_cell.length_b   1.000
_cell.length_c   1.000
_cell.angle_alpha   90.00
_cell.angle_beta   90.00
_cell.angle_gamma   90.00
#
_symmetry.space_group_name_H-M   'P 1'
#
loop_
_entity.id
_entity.type
_entity.pdbx_description
1 polymer ?
#
loop_
_entity_poly.entity_id
_entity_poly.type
_entity_poly.pdbx_seq_one_letter_code
_entity_poly.pdbx_strand_id
1 'polypeptide(L)'
;MAETSSTSASDLQSKIKKAIQSDEVKESLRLIEDLKFFLATAPANWQQNQVIRRYYLNPDEGFVSCIFWNNLYYITGTDIVRCIVYKFQQFGRKIIDRKKFEEGIFSDLRNLKTGTDAILEHPKSAFLDFLYKNNCLRTQKKQKVFFWFSVAHDKLMADALERDLRKEHAGQ
;
A
#
# COMPACT_ATOMS: atom_id res chain seq x y z
N MET A 1 46.08 -20.02 -21.45
CA MET A 1 45.20 -21.01 -20.79
C MET A 1 44.26 -20.22 -19.90
N ALA A 2 42.98 -20.13 -20.26
CA ALA A 2 41.96 -19.45 -19.46
C ALA A 2 41.05 -20.53 -18.88
N GLU A 3 41.09 -20.71 -17.56
CA GLU A 3 40.23 -21.63 -16.83
C GLU A 3 38.82 -21.02 -16.72
N THR A 4 37.86 -21.62 -17.40
CA THR A 4 36.43 -21.36 -17.20
C THR A 4 35.96 -22.12 -15.96
N SER A 5 35.66 -21.39 -14.88
CA SER A 5 35.10 -21.94 -13.64
C SER A 5 33.66 -22.42 -13.86
N SER A 6 33.48 -23.74 -13.94
CA SER A 6 32.16 -24.38 -14.00
C SER A 6 31.48 -24.29 -12.64
N THR A 7 30.50 -23.39 -12.51
CA THR A 7 29.67 -23.32 -11.30
C THR A 7 28.65 -24.48 -11.35
N SER A 8 28.72 -25.41 -10.40
CA SER A 8 27.89 -26.62 -10.41
C SER A 8 26.41 -26.29 -10.16
N ALA A 9 25.49 -27.04 -10.77
CA ALA A 9 24.05 -26.89 -10.55
C ALA A 9 23.64 -27.06 -9.07
N SER A 10 24.44 -27.80 -8.30
CA SER A 10 24.24 -27.98 -6.86
C SER A 10 24.57 -26.73 -6.03
N ASP A 11 25.55 -25.94 -6.46
CA ASP A 11 25.88 -24.64 -5.85
C ASP A 11 24.83 -23.57 -6.19
N LEU A 12 24.24 -23.65 -7.37
CA LEU A 12 23.13 -22.79 -7.75
C LEU A 12 21.87 -23.12 -6.96
N GLN A 13 21.56 -24.42 -6.79
CA GLN A 13 20.43 -24.85 -5.95
C GLN A 13 20.63 -24.53 -4.47
N SER A 14 21.85 -24.64 -3.93
CA SER A 14 22.14 -24.28 -2.54
C SER A 14 22.06 -22.76 -2.31
N LYS A 15 22.52 -21.94 -3.27
CA LYS A 15 22.35 -20.48 -3.25
C LYS A 15 20.88 -20.06 -3.35
N ILE A 16 20.10 -20.70 -4.23
CA ILE A 16 18.65 -20.45 -4.36
C ILE A 16 17.93 -20.83 -3.05
N LYS A 17 18.22 -22.01 -2.48
CA LYS A 17 17.68 -22.40 -1.17
C LYS A 17 18.06 -21.39 -0.09
N LYS A 18 19.33 -20.98 -0.01
CA LYS A 18 19.81 -20.04 1.01
C LYS A 18 19.22 -18.63 0.85
N ALA A 19 18.96 -18.20 -0.38
CA ALA A 19 18.25 -16.94 -0.68
C ALA A 19 16.76 -17.01 -0.33
N ILE A 20 16.10 -18.16 -0.56
CA ILE A 20 14.71 -18.41 -0.15
C ILE A 20 14.60 -18.60 1.39
N GLN A 21 15.66 -19.07 2.03
CA GLN A 21 15.74 -19.31 3.47
C GLN A 21 16.24 -18.08 4.26
N SER A 22 16.38 -16.90 3.65
CA SER A 22 16.74 -15.72 4.43
C SER A 22 15.56 -15.35 5.34
N ASP A 23 15.85 -15.18 6.63
CA ASP A 23 14.82 -14.78 7.60
C ASP A 23 14.20 -13.43 7.21
N GLU A 24 14.95 -12.58 6.51
CA GLU A 24 14.46 -11.34 5.91
C GLU A 24 13.30 -11.55 4.92
N VAL A 25 13.42 -12.50 3.98
CA VAL A 25 12.35 -12.77 3.00
C VAL A 25 11.10 -13.31 3.70
N LYS A 26 11.27 -14.16 4.72
CA LYS A 26 10.14 -14.68 5.50
C LYS A 26 9.43 -13.57 6.26
N GLU A 27 10.18 -12.69 6.92
CA GLU A 27 9.61 -11.55 7.64
C GLU A 27 8.90 -10.59 6.67
N SER A 28 9.49 -10.27 5.52
CA SER A 28 8.84 -9.44 4.52
C SER A 28 7.53 -10.04 3.99
N LEU A 29 7.48 -11.35 3.75
CA LEU A 29 6.24 -12.04 3.36
C LEU A 29 5.18 -11.95 4.46
N ARG A 30 5.57 -12.22 5.70
CA ARG A 30 4.69 -12.09 6.87
C ARG A 30 4.12 -10.68 7.00
N LEU A 31 4.95 -9.64 6.86
CA LEU A 31 4.51 -8.25 6.92
C LEU A 31 3.51 -7.90 5.81
N ILE A 32 3.68 -8.44 4.60
CA ILE A 32 2.71 -8.29 3.51
C ILE A 32 1.39 -9.00 3.85
N GLU A 33 1.46 -10.21 4.40
CA GLU A 33 0.28 -10.99 4.81
C GLU A 33 -0.49 -10.31 5.94
N ASP A 34 0.19 -9.79 6.96
CA ASP A 34 -0.41 -9.08 8.08
C ASP A 34 -1.15 -7.82 7.60
N LEU A 35 -0.56 -7.05 6.67
CA LEU A 35 -1.24 -5.92 6.06
C LEU A 35 -2.44 -6.36 5.22
N LYS A 36 -2.33 -7.43 4.43
CA LYS A 36 -3.47 -7.98 3.66
C LYS A 36 -4.60 -8.42 4.59
N PHE A 37 -4.26 -9.10 5.69
CA PHE A 37 -5.21 -9.53 6.70
C PHE A 37 -5.91 -8.33 7.35
N PHE A 38 -5.17 -7.27 7.70
CA PHE A 38 -5.76 -6.03 8.18
C PHE A 38 -6.72 -5.42 7.15
N LEU A 39 -6.31 -5.30 5.89
CA LEU A 39 -7.14 -4.72 4.84
C LEU A 39 -8.45 -5.50 4.61
N ALA A 40 -8.41 -6.83 4.72
CA ALA A 40 -9.58 -7.69 4.60
C ALA A 40 -10.52 -7.63 5.82
N THR A 41 -9.96 -7.52 7.03
CA THR A 41 -10.73 -7.70 8.28
C THR A 41 -11.05 -6.40 9.01
N ALA A 42 -10.46 -5.27 8.62
CA ALA A 42 -10.66 -4.00 9.33
C ALA A 42 -12.11 -3.59 9.50
N PRO A 43 -13.02 -3.76 8.53
CA PRO A 43 -14.44 -3.47 8.72
C PRO A 43 -15.19 -4.43 9.66
N ALA A 44 -14.69 -5.64 9.89
CA ALA A 44 -15.43 -6.68 10.61
C ALA A 44 -15.19 -6.71 12.13
N ASN A 45 -14.03 -6.23 12.60
CA ASN A 45 -13.61 -6.40 13.99
C ASN A 45 -13.49 -5.06 14.72
N TRP A 46 -14.64 -4.49 15.14
CA TRP A 46 -14.73 -3.19 15.79
C TRP A 46 -15.14 -3.34 17.26
N GLN A 47 -14.49 -2.58 18.14
CA GLN A 47 -14.99 -2.40 19.50
C GLN A 47 -16.19 -1.45 19.50
N GLN A 48 -17.07 -1.61 20.49
CA GLN A 48 -18.23 -0.73 20.66
C GLN A 48 -17.77 0.73 20.79
N ASN A 49 -18.29 1.63 19.95
CA ASN A 49 -17.92 3.05 19.81
C ASN A 49 -16.58 3.36 19.14
N GLN A 50 -15.86 2.37 18.62
CA GLN A 50 -14.70 2.65 17.79
C GLN A 50 -15.16 3.29 16.46
N VAL A 51 -14.53 4.40 16.05
CA VAL A 51 -14.79 5.09 14.77
C VAL A 51 -13.60 5.07 13.80
N ILE A 52 -12.42 4.68 14.29
CA ILE A 52 -11.22 4.46 13.49
C ILE A 52 -10.46 3.22 13.99
N ARG A 53 -10.13 2.31 13.08
CA ARG A 53 -9.18 1.21 13.32
C ARG A 53 -7.87 1.52 12.60
N ARG A 54 -6.74 1.45 13.32
CA ARG A 54 -5.41 1.75 12.76
C ARG A 54 -4.52 0.52 12.73
N TYR A 55 -3.73 0.42 11.67
CA TYR A 55 -2.63 -0.53 11.56
C TYR A 55 -1.34 0.24 11.34
N TYR A 56 -0.30 -0.10 12.12
CA TYR A 56 1.02 0.49 12.00
C TYR A 56 1.82 -0.26 10.94
N LEU A 57 2.39 0.46 9.98
CA LEU A 57 3.22 -0.11 8.91
C LEU A 57 4.68 -0.18 9.33
N ASN A 58 5.32 0.98 9.49
CA ASN A 58 6.71 1.17 9.91
C ASN A 58 6.92 2.67 10.26
N PRO A 59 8.12 3.08 10.72
CA PRO A 59 8.39 4.48 11.08
C PRO A 59 8.22 5.46 9.91
N ASP A 60 8.49 5.03 8.69
CA ASP A 60 8.48 5.88 7.50
C ASP A 60 7.06 6.15 6.97
N GLU A 61 6.23 5.10 6.91
CA GLU A 61 4.86 5.16 6.38
C GLU A 61 3.82 5.51 7.44
N GLY A 62 4.08 5.20 8.70
CA GLY A 62 3.17 5.46 9.82
C GLY A 62 2.00 4.49 9.88
N PHE A 63 0.77 5.02 9.86
CA PHE A 63 -0.45 4.23 10.05
C PHE A 63 -1.36 4.25 8.83
N VAL A 64 -2.10 3.15 8.65
CA VAL A 64 -3.25 3.02 7.75
C VAL A 64 -4.51 3.04 8.60
N SER A 65 -5.47 3.89 8.24
CA SER A 65 -6.72 4.05 9.00
C SER A 65 -7.92 3.52 8.23
N CYS A 66 -8.64 2.57 8.82
CA CYS A 66 -10.01 2.22 8.43
C CYS A 66 -10.97 3.13 9.20
N ILE A 67 -11.73 3.95 8.49
CA ILE A 67 -12.61 4.95 9.09
C ILE A 67 -14.06 4.49 8.95
N PHE A 68 -14.80 4.45 10.06
CA PHE A 68 -16.24 4.20 10.07
C PHE A 68 -16.99 5.52 10.20
N TRP A 69 -17.85 5.81 9.23
CA TRP A 69 -18.63 7.04 9.19
C TRP A 69 -19.96 6.81 8.46
N ASN A 70 -21.08 7.28 9.00
CA ASN A 70 -22.41 7.13 8.39
C ASN A 70 -22.72 5.70 7.89
N ASN A 71 -22.44 4.69 8.72
CA ASN A 71 -22.63 3.26 8.42
C ASN A 71 -21.82 2.72 7.23
N LEU A 72 -20.78 3.45 6.79
CA LEU A 72 -19.87 3.04 5.72
C LEU A 72 -18.42 3.08 6.20
N TYR A 73 -17.57 2.33 5.51
CA TYR A 73 -16.13 2.26 5.78
C TYR A 73 -15.35 2.97 4.69
N TYR A 74 -14.34 3.72 5.11
CA TYR A 74 -13.54 4.58 4.24
C TYR A 74 -12.06 4.39 4.47
N ILE A 75 -11.29 4.71 3.43
CA ILE A 75 -9.83 4.84 3.44
C ILE A 75 -9.42 6.10 2.69
N THR A 76 -8.39 6.79 3.20
CA THR A 76 -7.87 8.00 2.55
C THR A 76 -6.94 7.64 1.40
N GLY A 77 -6.83 8.51 0.39
CA GLY A 77 -5.88 8.30 -0.71
C GLY A 77 -4.44 8.15 -0.22
N THR A 78 -4.05 8.93 0.80
CA THR A 78 -2.73 8.83 1.44
C THR A 78 -2.50 7.46 2.08
N ASP A 79 -3.49 6.90 2.78
CA ASP A 79 -3.38 5.57 3.38
C ASP A 79 -3.28 4.46 2.34
N ILE A 80 -3.99 4.58 1.21
CA ILE A 80 -3.83 3.65 0.08
C ILE A 80 -2.40 3.70 -0.45
N VAL A 81 -1.87 4.91 -0.69
CA VAL A 81 -0.50 5.09 -1.18
C VAL A 81 0.52 4.45 -0.23
N ARG A 82 0.39 4.67 1.09
CA ARG A 82 1.22 4.03 2.11
C ARG A 82 1.16 2.50 2.05
N CYS A 83 -0.03 1.92 1.90
CA CYS A 83 -0.19 0.47 1.72
C CYS A 83 0.61 -0.04 0.51
N ILE A 84 0.52 0.66 -0.63
CA ILE A 84 1.21 0.24 -1.86
C ILE A 84 2.72 0.40 -1.73
N VAL A 85 3.20 1.55 -1.22
CA VAL A 85 4.64 1.79 -0.96
C VAL A 85 5.21 0.73 -0.04
N TYR A 86 4.53 0.45 1.07
CA TYR A 86 4.94 -0.57 2.02
C TYR A 86 5.02 -1.96 1.39
N LYS A 87 3.95 -2.40 0.69
CA LYS A 87 3.95 -3.68 -0.04
C LYS A 87 5.08 -3.74 -1.06
N PHE A 88 5.36 -2.65 -1.76
CA PHE A 88 6.38 -2.60 -2.80
C PHE A 88 7.79 -2.79 -2.23
N GLN A 89 8.08 -2.13 -1.10
CA GLN A 89 9.35 -2.26 -0.38
C GLN A 89 9.52 -3.68 0.20
N GLN A 90 8.48 -4.22 0.84
CA GLN A 90 8.52 -5.59 1.37
C GLN A 90 8.60 -6.65 0.27
N PHE A 91 8.12 -6.34 -0.94
CA PHE A 91 8.31 -7.21 -2.11
C PHE A 91 9.78 -7.23 -2.60
N GLY A 92 10.66 -6.43 -2.00
CA GLY A 92 12.09 -6.37 -2.34
C GLY A 92 12.42 -5.38 -3.45
N ARG A 93 11.47 -4.52 -3.86
CA ARG A 93 11.70 -3.48 -4.87
C ARG A 93 12.09 -2.16 -4.21
N LYS A 94 13.14 -1.51 -4.74
CA LYS A 94 13.56 -0.20 -4.28
C LYS A 94 12.86 0.89 -5.08
N ILE A 95 12.17 1.79 -4.37
CA ILE A 95 11.57 2.98 -4.99
C ILE A 95 12.66 4.05 -5.14
N ILE A 96 13.08 4.33 -6.38
CA ILE A 96 14.14 5.30 -6.68
C ILE A 96 13.60 6.73 -6.54
N ASP A 97 12.49 7.04 -7.23
CA ASP A 97 11.82 8.33 -7.17
C ASP A 97 10.46 8.17 -6.48
N ARG A 98 10.47 8.42 -5.16
CA ARG A 98 9.28 8.27 -4.31
C ARG A 98 8.13 9.17 -4.77
N LYS A 99 8.42 10.41 -5.15
CA LYS A 99 7.40 11.37 -5.58
C LYS A 99 6.69 10.89 -6.84
N LYS A 100 7.43 10.49 -7.87
CA LYS A 100 6.83 9.94 -9.10
C LYS A 100 6.08 8.64 -8.87
N PHE A 101 6.54 7.80 -7.94
CA PHE A 101 5.84 6.57 -7.57
C PHE A 101 4.48 6.89 -6.95
N GLU A 102 4.44 7.76 -5.94
CA GLU A 102 3.21 8.20 -5.29
C GLU A 102 2.25 8.88 -6.29
N GLU A 103 2.75 9.76 -7.17
CA GLU A 103 1.98 10.37 -8.26
C GLU A 103 1.35 9.33 -9.21
N GLY A 104 2.06 8.23 -9.49
CA GLY A 104 1.55 7.11 -10.27
C GLY A 104 0.35 6.42 -9.59
N ILE A 105 0.45 6.15 -8.29
CA ILE A 105 -0.67 5.56 -7.53
C ILE A 105 -1.85 6.54 -7.46
N PHE A 106 -1.60 7.82 -7.19
CA PHE A 106 -2.65 8.84 -7.23
C PHE A 106 -3.30 8.93 -8.61
N SER A 107 -2.53 8.73 -9.69
CA SER A 107 -3.07 8.67 -11.04
C SER A 107 -4.06 7.52 -11.21
N ASP A 108 -3.72 6.32 -10.74
CA ASP A 108 -4.62 5.16 -10.81
C ASP A 108 -5.89 5.38 -9.98
N LEU A 109 -5.76 6.00 -8.81
CA LEU A 109 -6.90 6.35 -7.94
C LEU A 109 -7.86 7.36 -8.58
N ARG A 110 -7.47 8.08 -9.64
CA ARG A 110 -8.39 8.93 -10.39
C ARG A 110 -9.46 8.11 -11.13
N ASN A 111 -9.16 6.86 -11.49
CA ASN A 111 -10.08 5.99 -12.23
C ASN A 111 -11.28 5.53 -11.40
N LEU A 112 -11.17 5.53 -10.07
CA LEU A 112 -12.26 5.21 -9.15
C LEU A 112 -13.31 6.33 -9.17
N LYS A 113 -14.59 6.04 -9.41
CA LYS A 113 -15.61 7.06 -9.65
C LYS A 113 -16.18 7.63 -8.35
N THR A 114 -16.37 8.95 -8.32
CA THR A 114 -17.14 9.59 -7.23
C THR A 114 -18.59 9.14 -7.30
N GLY A 115 -19.18 8.76 -6.16
CA GLY A 115 -20.53 8.22 -6.04
C GLY A 115 -20.59 6.69 -6.05
N THR A 116 -19.62 6.02 -6.68
CA THR A 116 -19.56 4.54 -6.75
C THR A 116 -18.43 3.98 -5.90
N ASP A 117 -17.22 4.53 -6.03
CA ASP A 117 -16.00 4.01 -5.40
C ASP A 117 -15.44 4.95 -4.33
N ALA A 118 -15.88 6.21 -4.35
CA ALA A 118 -15.39 7.26 -3.50
C ALA A 118 -16.45 8.34 -3.30
N ILE A 119 -16.24 9.17 -2.29
CA ILE A 119 -16.96 10.42 -2.11
C ILE A 119 -16.01 11.60 -2.22
N LEU A 120 -16.58 12.76 -2.52
CA LEU A 120 -15.82 13.99 -2.70
C LEU A 120 -16.22 14.97 -1.60
N GLU A 121 -15.39 15.07 -0.58
CA GLU A 121 -15.63 15.90 0.59
C GLU A 121 -15.14 17.32 0.34
N HIS A 122 -16.01 18.28 0.65
CA HIS A 122 -15.73 19.70 0.50
C HIS A 122 -15.13 20.28 1.79
N PRO A 123 -14.36 21.38 1.71
CA PRO A 123 -13.88 22.07 2.90
C PRO A 123 -15.00 22.33 3.91
N LYS A 124 -14.71 22.19 5.21
CA LYS A 124 -15.64 22.39 6.34
C LYS A 124 -16.79 21.37 6.44
N SER A 125 -16.76 20.27 5.69
CA SER A 125 -17.72 19.19 5.93
C SER A 125 -17.42 18.50 7.26
N ALA A 126 -18.46 18.01 7.93
CA ALA A 126 -18.31 17.30 9.21
C ALA A 126 -17.37 16.09 9.10
N PHE A 127 -17.45 15.38 7.98
CA PHE A 127 -16.59 14.23 7.74
C PHE A 127 -15.13 14.62 7.52
N LEU A 128 -14.87 15.66 6.72
CA LEU A 128 -13.51 16.14 6.49
C LEU A 128 -12.88 16.69 7.77
N ASP A 129 -13.66 17.41 8.57
CA ASP A 129 -13.23 17.90 9.89
C ASP A 129 -12.92 16.75 10.84
N PHE A 130 -13.74 15.69 10.82
CA PHE A 130 -13.46 14.47 11.57
C PHE A 130 -12.14 13.82 11.14
N LEU A 131 -11.90 13.67 9.84
CA LEU A 131 -10.66 13.10 9.31
C LEU A 131 -9.43 13.93 9.67
N TYR A 132 -9.56 15.27 9.62
CA TYR A 132 -8.47 16.19 9.98
C TYR A 132 -8.16 16.15 11.48
N LYS A 133 -9.17 16.25 12.35
CA LYS A 133 -9.01 16.17 13.81
C LYS A 133 -8.38 14.86 14.28
N ASN A 134 -8.64 13.78 13.56
CA ASN A 134 -8.06 12.48 13.84
C ASN A 134 -6.73 12.22 13.12
N ASN A 135 -6.10 13.20 12.46
CA ASN A 135 -4.84 13.01 11.72
C ASN A 135 -4.91 11.95 10.60
N CYS A 136 -6.08 11.67 10.03
CA CYS A 136 -6.22 10.86 8.82
C CYS A 136 -5.86 11.66 7.56
N LEU A 137 -6.01 12.99 7.62
CA LEU A 137 -5.64 13.92 6.56
C LEU A 137 -4.84 15.09 7.14
N ARG A 138 -3.93 15.65 6.34
CA ARG A 138 -3.11 16.83 6.72
C ARG A 138 -3.70 18.16 6.24
N THR A 139 -4.81 18.13 5.51
CA THR A 139 -5.44 19.32 4.93
C THR A 139 -6.96 19.25 5.03
N GLN A 140 -7.60 20.41 5.12
CA GLN A 140 -9.06 20.57 5.03
C GLN A 140 -9.49 21.14 3.66
N LYS A 141 -8.63 21.03 2.64
CA LYS A 141 -9.04 21.29 1.25
C LYS A 141 -9.99 20.19 0.77
N LYS A 142 -10.60 20.40 -0.40
CA LYS A 142 -11.44 19.36 -1.03
C LYS A 142 -10.64 18.05 -1.15
N GLN A 143 -11.21 16.95 -0.68
CA GLN A 143 -10.55 15.63 -0.69
C GLN A 143 -11.47 14.56 -1.26
N LYS A 144 -10.87 13.63 -2.03
CA LYS A 144 -11.54 12.41 -2.46
C LYS A 144 -11.21 11.30 -1.46
N VAL A 145 -12.25 10.72 -0.87
CA VAL A 145 -12.13 9.66 0.14
C VAL A 145 -12.79 8.41 -0.41
N PHE A 146 -12.14 7.26 -0.31
CA PHE A 146 -12.54 6.05 -1.02
C PHE A 146 -13.35 5.14 -0.10
N PHE A 147 -14.36 4.47 -0.66
CA PHE A 147 -15.02 3.38 0.06
C PHE A 147 -14.04 2.24 0.23
N TRP A 148 -13.96 1.70 1.45
CA TRP A 148 -12.99 0.69 1.83
C TRP A 148 -12.97 -0.51 0.87
N PHE A 149 -14.16 -1.00 0.51
CA PHE A 149 -14.33 -2.19 -0.33
C PHE A 149 -14.17 -1.94 -1.83
N SER A 150 -14.16 -0.68 -2.27
CA SER A 150 -14.01 -0.33 -3.70
C SER A 150 -12.55 -0.25 -4.14
N VAL A 151 -11.59 -0.27 -3.20
CA VAL A 151 -10.17 -0.15 -3.51
C VAL A 151 -9.54 -1.52 -3.74
N ALA A 152 -9.29 -1.85 -5.01
CA ALA A 152 -8.55 -3.05 -5.40
C ALA A 152 -7.03 -2.87 -5.19
N HIS A 153 -6.57 -3.01 -3.93
CA HIS A 153 -5.17 -2.79 -3.54
C HIS A 153 -4.16 -3.65 -4.31
N ASP A 154 -4.51 -4.92 -4.60
CA ASP A 154 -3.59 -5.81 -5.31
C ASP A 154 -3.48 -5.45 -6.80
N LYS A 155 -4.55 -4.91 -7.40
CA LYS A 155 -4.49 -4.34 -8.76
C LYS A 155 -3.59 -3.10 -8.79
N LEU A 156 -3.75 -2.19 -7.84
CA LEU A 156 -2.88 -0.99 -7.73
C LEU A 156 -1.40 -1.38 -7.57
N MET A 157 -1.11 -2.44 -6.80
CA MET A 157 0.25 -2.97 -6.67
C MET A 157 0.76 -3.52 -8.00
N ALA A 158 -0.04 -4.34 -8.70
CA ALA A 158 0.33 -4.90 -10.00
C ALA A 158 0.61 -3.81 -11.05
N ASP A 159 -0.27 -2.80 -11.15
CA ASP A 159 -0.12 -1.67 -12.06
C ASP A 159 1.16 -0.86 -11.73
N ALA A 160 1.49 -0.71 -10.43
CA ALA A 160 2.71 -0.05 -9.99
C ALA A 160 3.97 -0.85 -10.36
N LEU A 161 3.94 -2.17 -10.16
CA LEU A 161 5.03 -3.07 -10.51
C LEU A 161 5.27 -3.12 -12.02
N GLU A 162 4.21 -3.13 -12.82
CA GLU A 162 4.31 -3.07 -14.27
C GLU A 162 5.01 -1.78 -14.74
N ARG A 163 4.64 -0.62 -14.17
CA ARG A 163 5.30 0.66 -14.49
C ARG A 163 6.76 0.68 -14.06
N ASP A 164 7.09 0.11 -12.91
CA ASP A 164 8.46 0.01 -12.41
C ASP A 164 9.32 -0.86 -13.33
N LEU A 165 8.83 -2.05 -13.70
CA LEU A 165 9.47 -2.93 -14.67
C LEU A 165 9.68 -2.23 -16.02
N ARG A 166 8.70 -1.50 -16.53
CA ARG A 166 8.84 -0.77 -17.80
C ARG A 166 9.95 0.29 -17.76
N LYS A 167 10.15 0.97 -16.62
CA LYS A 167 11.24 1.95 -16.44
C LYS A 167 12.60 1.27 -16.39
N GLU A 168 12.70 0.17 -15.65
CA GLU A 168 13.90 -0.66 -15.54
C GLU A 168 14.36 -1.15 -16.92
N HIS A 169 13.43 -1.67 -17.74
CA HIS A 169 13.72 -2.09 -19.11
C HIS A 169 14.11 -0.93 -20.04
N ALA A 170 13.58 0.27 -19.79
CA ALA A 170 13.94 1.47 -20.54
C ALA A 170 15.27 2.11 -20.07
N GLY A 171 15.94 1.52 -19.06
CA GLY A 171 17.19 2.03 -18.50
C GLY A 171 17.02 3.34 -17.71
N GLN A 172 15.82 3.60 -17.18
CA GLN A 172 15.48 4.80 -16.40
C GLN A 172 15.27 4.50 -14.91
#